data_AF-R1B5B4-F1
#
_entry.id   AF-R1B5B4-F1
#
_cell.length_a   1.000
_cell.length_b   1.000
_cell.length_c   1.000
_cell.angle_alpha   90.00
_cell.angle_beta   90.00
_cell.angle_gamma   90.00
#
_symmetry.space_group_name_H-M   'P 1'
#
loop_
_entity.id
_entity.type
_entity.pdbx_description
1 polymer ?
#
loop_
_entity_poly.entity_id
_entity_poly.type
_entity_poly.pdbx_seq_one_letter_code
_entity_poly.pdbx_strand_id
1 'polypeptide(L)'
;MDAHILEQHEIFELLPTHGKVVTLDADLPMKHALAALASHGATCLPVWDSALQRFVDVFSCTDLVDILVCLNDAGAVCAVVTASAVLAALLPSSPPHHG
;
A
#
# COMPACT_ATOMS: atom_id res chain seq x y z
N MET A 1 20.22 -4.79 -16.02
CA MET A 1 20.71 -5.53 -14.86
C MET A 1 20.76 -6.98 -15.29
N ASP A 2 21.95 -7.57 -15.42
CA ASP A 2 22.12 -8.92 -15.94
C ASP A 2 21.60 -9.96 -14.95
N ALA A 3 20.75 -10.88 -15.40
CA ALA A 3 20.12 -11.91 -14.55
C ALA A 3 21.15 -12.77 -13.80
N HIS A 4 22.34 -12.94 -14.39
CA HIS A 4 23.45 -13.69 -13.80
C HIS A 4 23.94 -13.12 -12.46
N ILE A 5 23.84 -11.79 -12.26
CA ILE A 5 24.23 -11.15 -10.99
C ILE A 5 23.26 -11.53 -9.87
N LEU A 6 21.97 -11.68 -10.16
CA LEU A 6 20.96 -12.05 -9.15
C LEU A 6 21.09 -13.50 -8.69
N GLU A 7 21.67 -14.37 -9.52
CA GLU A 7 21.87 -15.79 -9.20
C GLU A 7 23.12 -16.05 -8.37
N GLN A 8 24.09 -15.13 -8.39
CA GLN A 8 25.41 -15.30 -7.75
C GLN A 8 25.54 -14.61 -6.40
N HIS A 9 24.59 -13.74 -6.05
CA HIS A 9 24.64 -12.93 -4.85
C HIS A 9 23.44 -13.24 -3.97
N GLU A 10 23.69 -13.45 -2.67
CA GLU A 10 22.60 -13.54 -1.71
C GLU A 10 21.96 -12.16 -1.49
N ILE A 11 20.65 -12.13 -1.23
CA ILE A 11 19.87 -10.89 -1.12
C ILE A 11 20.43 -9.97 -0.03
N PHE A 12 21.08 -10.52 1.01
CA PHE A 12 21.69 -9.73 2.07
C PHE A 12 22.86 -8.86 1.57
N GLU A 13 23.56 -9.28 0.51
CA GLU A 13 24.67 -8.54 -0.07
C GLU A 13 24.21 -7.28 -0.81
N LEU A 14 22.92 -7.22 -1.17
CA LEU A 14 22.30 -6.05 -1.79
C LEU A 14 21.83 -5.01 -0.75
N LEU A 15 21.83 -5.36 0.53
CA LEU A 15 21.43 -4.43 1.59
C LEU A 15 22.55 -3.44 1.88
N PRO A 16 22.22 -2.16 2.15
CA PRO A 16 23.21 -1.20 2.61
C PRO A 16 23.78 -1.64 3.97
N THR A 17 25.03 -1.27 4.28
CA THR A 17 25.70 -1.61 5.54
C THR A 17 24.89 -1.19 6.77
N HIS A 18 24.12 -0.11 6.66
CA HIS A 18 23.18 0.35 7.67
C HIS A 18 21.92 0.89 7.00
N GLY A 19 20.77 0.76 7.67
CA GLY A 19 19.49 1.28 7.21
C GLY A 19 18.50 1.41 8.35
N LYS A 20 17.47 2.23 8.14
CA LYS A 20 16.33 2.34 9.05
C LYS A 20 15.16 1.59 8.44
N VAL A 21 14.60 0.65 9.19
CA VAL A 21 13.32 0.01 8.85
C VAL A 21 12.23 0.71 9.65
N VAL A 22 11.18 1.14 8.96
CA VAL A 22 9.96 1.70 9.57
C VAL A 22 8.88 0.63 9.47
N THR A 23 8.20 0.35 10.57
CA THR A 23 7.16 -0.67 10.66
C THR A 23 5.87 -0.03 11.15
N LEU A 24 4.73 -0.66 10.85
CA LEU A 24 3.43 -0.30 11.42
C LEU A 24 3.04 -1.38 12.44
N ASP A 25 2.47 -0.97 13.57
CA ASP A 25 1.84 -1.94 14.47
C ASP A 25 0.53 -2.46 13.86
N ALA A 26 0.23 -3.74 14.02
CA ALA A 26 -0.98 -4.37 13.48
C ALA A 26 -2.28 -3.71 13.98
N ASP A 27 -2.27 -3.15 15.20
CA ASP A 27 -3.41 -2.45 15.79
C ASP A 27 -3.39 -0.93 15.49
N LEU A 28 -2.46 -0.46 14.66
CA LEU A 28 -2.35 0.95 14.31
C LEU A 28 -3.57 1.42 13.49
N PRO A 29 -4.28 2.49 13.92
CA PRO A 29 -5.40 3.01 13.15
C PRO A 29 -5.00 3.38 11.70
N MET A 30 -5.83 3.00 10.73
CA MET A 30 -5.56 3.19 9.29
C MET A 30 -5.15 4.62 8.91
N LYS A 31 -5.75 5.64 9.53
CA LYS A 31 -5.38 7.05 9.31
C LYS A 31 -3.90 7.35 9.62
N HIS A 32 -3.34 6.68 10.63
CA HIS A 32 -1.95 6.84 11.02
C HIS A 32 -1.03 6.02 10.12
N ALA A 33 -1.46 4.82 9.70
CA ALA A 33 -0.76 4.03 8.69
C ALA A 33 -0.59 4.80 7.37
N LEU A 34 -1.66 5.45 6.92
CA LEU A 34 -1.66 6.36 5.76
C LEU A 34 -0.69 7.54 5.92
N ALA A 35 -0.75 8.23 7.06
CA ALA A 35 0.15 9.33 7.36
C ALA A 35 1.62 8.87 7.45
N ALA A 36 1.87 7.65 7.93
CA ALA A 36 3.20 7.06 8.00
C ALA A 36 3.79 6.81 6.61
N LEU A 37 3.02 6.26 5.67
CA LEU A 37 3.45 6.12 4.26
C LEU A 37 3.86 7.48 3.67
N ALA A 38 2.99 8.48 3.79
CA ALA A 38 3.22 9.82 3.24
C ALA A 38 4.44 10.52 3.86
N SER A 39 4.57 10.50 5.19
CA SER A 39 5.65 11.18 5.91
C SER A 39 7.03 10.54 5.71
N HIS A 40 7.09 9.23 5.48
CA HIS A 40 8.33 8.51 5.23
C HIS A 40 8.65 8.37 3.74
N GLY A 41 7.79 8.90 2.84
CA GLY A 41 7.95 8.74 1.40
C GLY A 41 7.96 7.27 0.96
N ALA A 42 7.31 6.39 1.73
CA ALA A 42 7.33 4.95 1.52
C ALA A 42 6.08 4.52 0.71
N THR A 43 6.25 3.59 -0.21
CA THR A 43 5.15 2.98 -0.98
C THR A 43 4.56 1.75 -0.30
N CYS A 44 5.31 1.16 0.64
CA CYS A 44 4.87 0.11 1.53
C CYS A 44 5.65 0.15 2.86
N LEU A 45 5.04 -0.40 3.91
CA LEU A 45 5.62 -0.55 5.24
C LEU A 45 5.25 -1.93 5.79
N PRO A 46 6.21 -2.70 6.33
CA PRO A 46 5.92 -3.97 7.00
C PRO A 46 5.03 -3.78 8.23
N VAL A 47 4.10 -4.71 8.44
CA VAL A 47 3.19 -4.75 9.59
C VAL A 47 3.73 -5.72 10.63
N TRP A 48 3.95 -5.21 11.83
CA TRP A 48 4.42 -5.93 13.00
C TRP A 48 3.26 -6.16 13.97
N ASP A 49 3.02 -7.42 14.31
CA ASP A 49 2.09 -7.78 15.38
C ASP A 49 2.86 -7.83 16.71
N SER A 50 2.57 -6.88 17.59
CA SER A 50 3.20 -6.79 18.90
C SER A 50 2.76 -7.88 19.87
N ALA A 51 1.57 -8.47 19.71
CA ALA A 51 1.14 -9.59 20.54
C ALA A 51 1.82 -10.90 20.12
N LEU A 52 1.93 -11.14 18.81
CA LEU A 52 2.56 -12.34 18.25
C LEU A 52 4.08 -12.22 18.09
N GLN A 53 4.64 -11.02 18.26
CA GLN A 53 6.06 -10.71 18.09
C GLN A 53 6.60 -11.17 16.72
N ARG A 54 5.84 -10.88 15.66
CA ARG A 54 6.23 -11.25 14.28
C ARG A 54 5.70 -10.27 13.24
N PHE A 55 6.37 -10.25 12.09
CA PHE A 55 5.80 -9.65 10.89
C PHE A 55 4.64 -10.52 10.37
N VAL A 56 3.50 -9.88 10.13
CA VAL A 56 2.26 -10.54 9.69
C VAL A 56 1.86 -10.15 8.27
N ASP A 57 2.26 -8.97 7.79
CA ASP A 57 1.93 -8.49 6.45
C ASP A 57 2.84 -7.33 5.98
N VAL A 58 2.59 -6.82 4.77
CA VAL A 58 3.15 -5.58 4.23
C VAL A 58 2.00 -4.65 3.85
N PHE A 59 1.86 -3.53 4.57
CA PHE A 59 0.89 -2.50 4.23
C PHE A 59 1.40 -1.64 3.08
N SER A 60 0.59 -1.38 2.07
CA SER A 60 1.00 -0.67 0.86
C SER A 60 -0.09 0.21 0.28
N CYS A 61 0.30 1.07 -0.66
CA CYS A 61 -0.67 1.89 -1.41
C CYS A 61 -1.70 1.04 -2.17
N THR A 62 -1.43 -0.25 -2.46
CA THR A 62 -2.43 -1.14 -3.07
C THR A 62 -3.51 -1.59 -2.09
N ASP A 63 -3.25 -1.61 -0.79
CA ASP A 63 -4.29 -1.93 0.19
C ASP A 63 -5.34 -0.81 0.27
N LEU A 64 -4.94 0.41 -0.15
CA LEU A 64 -5.84 1.54 -0.35
C LEU A 64 -6.66 1.41 -1.63
N VAL A 65 -6.19 0.61 -2.59
CA VAL A 65 -6.97 0.27 -3.78
C VAL A 65 -8.15 -0.59 -3.39
N ASP A 66 -8.09 -1.36 -2.30
CA ASP A 66 -9.20 -2.20 -1.87
C ASP A 66 -10.17 -1.50 -0.90
N ILE A 67 -9.77 -0.39 -0.25
CA ILE A 67 -10.59 0.25 0.79
C ILE A 67 -10.53 1.79 0.70
N LEU A 68 -11.41 2.38 -0.12
CA LEU A 68 -11.87 3.75 0.07
C LEU A 68 -13.32 3.72 0.57
N VAL A 69 -13.59 4.31 1.73
CA VAL A 69 -14.94 4.35 2.29
C VAL A 69 -15.59 5.69 1.94
N CYS A 70 -16.69 5.66 1.19
CA CYS A 70 -17.55 6.83 1.02
C CYS A 70 -18.42 7.01 2.26
N LEU A 71 -18.37 8.19 2.87
CA LEU A 71 -19.23 8.61 3.98
C LEU A 71 -20.23 9.67 3.52
N ASN A 72 -21.43 9.72 4.10
CA ASN A 72 -22.35 10.85 3.93
C ASN A 72 -22.13 11.96 4.96
N ASP A 73 -22.89 13.05 4.86
CA ASP A 73 -22.83 14.21 5.78
C ASP A 73 -23.16 13.86 7.25
N ALA A 74 -23.82 12.72 7.49
CA ALA A 74 -24.10 12.20 8.83
C ALA A 74 -22.98 11.27 9.36
N GLY A 75 -21.90 11.09 8.59
CA GLY A 75 -20.77 10.22 8.93
C GLY A 75 -21.04 8.71 8.76
N ALA A 76 -22.14 8.34 8.09
CA ALA A 76 -22.48 6.93 7.84
C ALA A 76 -21.79 6.40 6.57
N VAL A 77 -21.40 5.12 6.60
CA VAL A 77 -20.79 4.42 5.46
C VAL A 77 -21.80 4.17 4.36
N CYS A 78 -21.54 4.72 3.17
CA CYS A 78 -22.37 4.62 1.99
C CYS A 78 -21.89 3.55 1.01
N ALA A 79 -20.57 3.39 0.86
CA ALA A 79 -19.96 2.41 -0.03
C ALA A 79 -18.48 2.16 0.31
N VAL A 80 -17.97 0.99 -0.07
CA VAL A 80 -16.54 0.74 -0.22
C VAL A 80 -16.23 0.81 -1.72
N VAL A 81 -15.39 1.76 -2.12
CA VAL A 81 -14.92 1.95 -3.48
C VAL A 81 -13.47 1.50 -3.57
N THR A 82 -13.14 0.83 -4.66
CA THR A 82 -11.75 0.50 -4.97
C THR A 82 -11.09 1.65 -5.72
N ALA A 83 -9.77 1.84 -5.58
CA ALA A 83 -9.09 2.89 -6.35
C ALA A 83 -9.12 2.61 -7.86
N SER A 84 -9.25 1.34 -8.27
CA SER A 84 -9.53 0.98 -9.67
C SER A 84 -10.88 1.53 -10.14
N ALA A 85 -11.93 1.44 -9.31
CA ALA A 85 -13.23 2.01 -9.62
C ALA A 85 -13.18 3.55 -9.70
N VAL A 86 -12.40 4.21 -8.83
CA VAL A 86 -12.18 5.66 -8.88
C VAL A 86 -11.43 6.05 -10.16
N LEU A 87 -10.36 5.34 -10.49
CA LEU A 87 -9.60 5.58 -11.72
C LEU A 87 -10.47 5.38 -12.96
N ALA A 88 -11.26 4.31 -13.02
CA ALA A 88 -12.19 4.05 -14.11
C ALA A 88 -13.26 5.14 -14.25
N ALA A 89 -13.75 5.70 -13.14
CA ALA A 89 -14.71 6.79 -13.14
C ALA A 89 -14.10 8.15 -13.53
N LEU A 90 -12.79 8.35 -13.29
CA LEU A 90 -12.06 9.57 -13.65
C LEU A 90 -11.56 9.58 -15.10
N LEU A 91 -11.47 8.42 -15.75
CA LEU A 91 -11.09 8.33 -17.15
C LEU A 91 -12.30 8.63 -18.05
N PRO A 92 -12.16 9.49 -19.07
CA PRO A 92 -13.25 9.75 -20.02
C PRO A 92 -13.62 8.46 -20.72
N SER A 93 -14.92 8.15 -20.77
CA SER A 93 -15.45 7.00 -21.49
C SER A 93 -14.95 7.05 -22.94
N SER A 94 -14.24 6.01 -23.39
CA SER A 94 -13.80 5.92 -24.79
C SER A 94 -15.01 6.09 -25.71
N PRO A 95 -14.90 6.91 -26.77
CA PRO A 95 -16.02 7.14 -27.66
C PRO A 95 -16.45 5.81 -28.28
N PRO A 96 -17.76 5.61 -28.53
CA PRO A 96 -18.24 4.40 -29.18
C PRO A 96 -17.57 4.28 -30.55
N HIS A 97 -16.94 3.13 -30.80
CA HIS A 97 -16.48 2.78 -32.13
C HIS A 97 -17.74 2.54 -32.99
N HIS A 98 -18.14 3.56 -33.75
CA HIS A 98 -19.11 3.40 -34.84
C HIS A 98 -18.41 2.64 -35.97
N GLY A 99 -18.76 1.37 -36.13
CA GLY A 99 -18.56 0.59 -37.35
C GLY A 99 -19.84 0.57 -38.19
#